data_AF-A0A2H9MDT4-F1
#
_entry.id   AF-A0A2H9MDT4-F1
#
_cell.length_a   1.000
_cell.length_b   1.000
_cell.length_c   1.000
_cell.angle_alpha   90.00
_cell.angle_beta   90.00
_cell.angle_gamma   90.00
#
_symmetry.space_group_name_H-M   'P 1'
#
loop_
_entity.id
_entity.type
_entity.pdbx_description
1 polymer ?
#
loop_
_entity_poly.entity_id
_entity_poly.type
_entity_poly.pdbx_seq_one_letter_code
_entity_poly.pdbx_strand_id
1 'polypeptide(L)'
;MKEKSIYPVITEEMMKKTMLRLSKHKKRRPLKGVKGITCPACNENTMDYAEDLVFDCYVLGERIIIPNLSGLRCRTCGETGYDDPSSDIIDRYMHEKVTGGYEVTVSTLSAGKLGLYFPKDVLRTMDIKAKIKAIIKPISKKKMVIELGA
;
A
#
# COMPACT_ATOMS: atom_id res chain seq x y z
N MET A 1 -3.13 -14.58 53.86
CA MET A 1 -2.57 -15.37 52.73
C MET A 1 -2.35 -14.40 51.59
N LYS A 2 -1.11 -14.18 51.14
CA LYS A 2 -0.82 -13.29 50.00
C LYS A 2 -0.94 -14.11 48.72
N GLU A 3 -1.92 -13.79 47.88
CA GLU A 3 -2.06 -14.33 46.53
C GLU A 3 -0.79 -14.03 45.73
N LYS A 4 -0.08 -15.08 45.32
CA LYS A 4 0.99 -14.98 44.32
C LYS A 4 0.32 -14.89 42.95
N SER A 5 0.41 -13.73 42.31
CA SER A 5 -0.01 -13.59 40.91
C SER A 5 0.89 -14.47 40.03
N ILE A 6 0.25 -15.26 39.16
CA ILE A 6 0.88 -16.29 38.29
C ILE A 6 1.45 -15.66 37.00
N TYR A 7 1.43 -14.33 36.90
CA TYR A 7 1.84 -13.63 35.68
C TYR A 7 3.34 -13.32 35.71
N PRO A 8 4.11 -13.72 34.67
CA PRO A 8 5.50 -13.34 34.58
C PRO A 8 5.58 -11.82 34.44
N VAL A 9 6.08 -11.15 35.48
CA VAL A 9 6.36 -9.71 35.43
C VAL A 9 7.58 -9.52 34.54
N ILE A 10 7.35 -9.13 33.29
CA ILE A 10 8.43 -8.80 32.36
C ILE A 10 9.10 -7.52 32.88
N THR A 11 10.32 -7.66 33.38
CA THR A 11 11.10 -6.51 33.85
C THR A 11 11.68 -5.72 32.68
N GLU A 12 11.94 -4.43 32.87
CA GLU A 12 12.56 -3.57 31.84
C GLU A 12 13.90 -4.12 31.34
N GLU A 13 14.65 -4.81 32.20
CA GLU A 13 15.90 -5.48 31.82
C GLU A 13 15.67 -6.65 30.85
N MET A 14 14.60 -7.43 31.05
CA MET A 14 14.21 -8.51 30.13
C MET A 14 13.77 -7.96 28.78
N MET A 15 13.07 -6.82 28.74
CA MET A 15 12.74 -6.12 27.50
C MET A 15 14.00 -5.62 26.78
N LYS A 16 14.91 -4.93 27.49
CA LYS A 16 16.16 -4.40 26.91
C LYS A 16 17.05 -5.51 26.36
N LYS A 17 17.21 -6.62 27.09
CA LYS A 17 17.97 -7.80 26.62
C LYS A 17 17.34 -8.43 25.38
N THR A 18 16.01 -8.45 25.28
CA THR A 18 15.29 -8.99 24.12
C THR A 18 15.43 -8.07 22.90
N MET A 19 15.30 -6.75 23.08
CA MET A 19 15.55 -5.79 21.99
C MET A 19 17.00 -5.86 21.47
N LEU A 20 17.98 -6.02 22.36
CA LEU A 20 19.39 -6.20 22.00
C LEU A 20 19.67 -7.52 21.26
N ARG A 21 18.91 -8.58 21.53
CA ARG A 21 19.01 -9.85 20.76
C ARG A 21 18.38 -9.70 19.38
N LEU A 22 17.24 -9.01 19.29
CA LEU A 22 16.55 -8.74 18.02
C LEU A 22 17.36 -7.80 17.12
N SER A 23 18.03 -6.78 17.67
CA SER A 23 18.84 -5.84 16.88
C SER A 23 20.13 -6.44 16.31
N LYS A 24 20.65 -7.52 16.92
CA LYS A 24 21.84 -8.24 16.42
C LYS A 24 21.55 -9.17 15.24
N HIS A 25 20.27 -9.50 14.99
CA HIS A 25 19.88 -10.15 13.75
C HIS A 25 19.87 -9.11 12.63
N LYS A 26 21.01 -8.94 11.93
CA LYS A 26 20.99 -8.37 10.58
C LYS A 26 19.95 -9.17 9.80
N LYS A 27 18.92 -8.52 9.25
CA LYS A 27 17.93 -9.14 8.36
C LYS A 27 18.70 -9.87 7.26
N ARG A 28 18.86 -11.20 7.41
CA ARG A 28 19.44 -12.02 6.35
C ARG A 28 18.46 -11.92 5.18
N ARG A 29 18.96 -11.74 3.97
CA ARG A 29 18.15 -11.84 2.76
C ARG A 29 18.22 -13.30 2.30
N PRO A 30 17.29 -14.17 2.72
CA PRO A 30 17.41 -15.62 2.49
C PRO A 30 17.43 -15.96 1.00
N LEU A 31 16.83 -15.11 0.15
CA LEU A 31 16.72 -15.32 -1.29
C LEU A 31 17.92 -14.79 -2.10
N LYS A 32 18.87 -14.11 -1.45
CA LYS A 32 20.00 -13.49 -2.16
C LYS A 32 20.93 -14.56 -2.75
N GLY A 33 21.09 -14.54 -4.08
CA GLY A 33 21.94 -15.48 -4.82
C GLY A 33 21.24 -16.73 -5.34
N VAL A 34 19.93 -16.86 -5.10
CA VAL A 34 19.10 -17.92 -5.67
C VAL A 34 19.00 -17.79 -7.19
N LYS A 35 19.16 -18.92 -7.90
CA LYS A 35 18.99 -19.01 -9.35
C LYS A 35 18.27 -20.30 -9.76
N GLY A 36 17.47 -20.23 -10.81
CA GLY A 36 16.82 -21.39 -11.42
C GLY A 36 15.78 -22.10 -10.57
N ILE A 37 15.07 -21.39 -9.69
CA ILE A 37 13.93 -21.98 -8.95
C ILE A 37 12.72 -22.13 -9.89
N THR A 38 11.91 -23.15 -9.63
CA THR A 38 10.62 -23.37 -10.29
C THR A 38 9.68 -22.19 -10.07
N CYS A 39 9.26 -21.56 -11.15
CA CYS A 39 8.27 -20.51 -11.13
C CYS A 39 6.88 -21.10 -10.86
N PRO A 40 6.11 -20.60 -9.89
CA PRO A 40 4.76 -21.10 -9.60
C PRO A 40 3.74 -20.75 -10.70
N ALA A 41 4.03 -19.76 -11.55
CA ALA A 41 3.12 -19.33 -12.61
C ALA A 41 3.30 -20.13 -13.91
N CYS A 42 4.53 -20.43 -14.31
CA CYS A 42 4.82 -21.13 -15.57
C CYS A 42 5.47 -22.50 -15.40
N ASN A 43 5.71 -22.96 -14.16
CA ASN A 43 6.36 -24.23 -13.81
C ASN A 43 7.76 -24.45 -14.38
N GLU A 44 8.39 -23.40 -14.93
CA GLU A 44 9.75 -23.45 -15.47
C GLU A 44 10.78 -23.08 -14.39
N ASN A 45 11.98 -23.67 -14.46
CA ASN A 45 13.09 -23.42 -13.55
C ASN A 45 13.86 -22.13 -13.92
N THR A 46 13.13 -21.02 -13.97
CA THR A 46 13.62 -19.75 -14.54
C THR A 46 13.47 -18.56 -13.60
N MET A 47 13.17 -18.79 -12.31
CA MET A 47 13.18 -17.71 -11.30
C MET A 47 14.59 -17.47 -10.76
N ASP A 48 15.06 -16.24 -10.89
CA ASP A 48 16.35 -15.78 -10.40
C ASP A 48 16.20 -14.59 -9.47
N TYR A 49 17.14 -14.43 -8.53
CA TYR A 49 17.17 -13.26 -7.64
C TYR A 49 17.44 -11.97 -8.42
N ALA A 50 16.66 -10.93 -8.12
CA ALA A 50 16.72 -9.60 -8.70
C ALA A 50 16.71 -8.54 -7.59
N GLU A 51 17.46 -7.45 -7.77
CA GLU A 51 17.51 -6.29 -6.86
C GLU A 51 16.92 -5.02 -7.50
N ASP A 52 16.38 -5.14 -8.71
CA ASP A 52 15.84 -4.08 -9.57
C ASP A 52 14.32 -4.20 -9.75
N LEU A 53 13.60 -4.81 -8.80
CA LEU A 53 12.16 -5.00 -8.92
C LEU A 53 11.40 -3.69 -8.68
N VAL A 54 10.27 -3.56 -9.38
CA VAL A 54 9.36 -2.42 -9.25
C VAL A 54 7.99 -2.96 -8.90
N PHE A 55 7.46 -2.54 -7.75
CA PHE A 55 6.07 -2.77 -7.41
C PHE A 55 5.23 -1.62 -7.98
N ASP A 56 4.31 -1.95 -8.87
CA ASP A 56 3.40 -0.99 -9.51
C ASP A 56 1.97 -1.47 -9.30
N CYS A 57 1.18 -0.70 -8.55
CA CYS A 57 -0.23 -1.01 -8.32
C CYS A 57 -1.10 0.23 -8.35
N TYR A 58 -2.38 0.02 -8.65
CA TYR A 58 -3.40 1.06 -8.63
C TYR A 58 -4.32 0.84 -7.44
N VAL A 59 -4.39 1.82 -6.54
CA VAL A 59 -5.26 1.77 -5.36
C VAL A 59 -6.06 3.07 -5.28
N LEU A 60 -7.39 2.97 -5.28
CA LEU A 60 -8.32 4.07 -4.97
C LEU A 60 -8.00 5.44 -5.62
N GLY A 61 -7.61 5.44 -6.91
CA GLY A 61 -7.31 6.66 -7.67
C GLY A 61 -5.83 7.12 -7.61
N GLU A 62 -4.96 6.35 -6.98
CA GLU A 62 -3.51 6.57 -6.98
C GLU A 62 -2.79 5.43 -7.70
N ARG A 63 -1.68 5.76 -8.39
CA ARG A 63 -0.71 4.78 -8.87
C ARG A 63 0.48 4.80 -7.93
N ILE A 64 0.77 3.67 -7.31
CA ILE A 64 1.87 3.48 -6.37
C ILE A 64 2.98 2.77 -7.14
N ILE A 65 4.14 3.43 -7.23
CA ILE A 65 5.34 2.86 -7.83
C ILE A 65 6.43 2.84 -6.76
N ILE A 66 6.86 1.64 -6.37
CA ILE A 66 7.95 1.45 -5.41
C ILE A 66 9.10 0.76 -6.17
N PRO A 67 10.13 1.52 -6.60
CA PRO A 67 11.29 0.96 -7.28
C PRO A 67 12.33 0.40 -6.31
N ASN A 68 13.34 -0.27 -6.86
CA ASN A 68 14.52 -0.78 -6.14
C ASN A 68 14.18 -1.81 -5.04
N LEU A 69 13.19 -2.65 -5.32
CA LEU A 69 12.83 -3.78 -4.46
C LEU A 69 13.65 -5.02 -4.83
N SER A 70 13.82 -5.92 -3.86
CA SER A 70 14.53 -7.17 -4.04
C SER A 70 13.60 -8.39 -3.93
N GLY A 71 13.94 -9.45 -4.65
CA GLY A 71 13.10 -10.63 -4.73
C GLY A 71 13.51 -11.60 -5.84
N LEU A 72 12.56 -12.37 -6.33
CA LEU A 72 12.70 -13.30 -7.44
C LEU A 72 11.97 -12.75 -8.67
N ARG A 73 12.57 -12.91 -9.84
CA ARG A 73 11.95 -12.62 -11.15
C ARG A 73 12.07 -13.84 -12.04
N CYS A 74 10.95 -14.27 -12.61
CA CYS A 74 10.94 -15.28 -13.65
C CYS A 74 11.40 -14.67 -14.98
N ARG A 75 12.43 -15.25 -15.62
CA ARG A 75 12.87 -14.83 -16.95
C ARG A 75 11.86 -15.15 -18.07
N THR A 76 11.00 -16.15 -17.85
CA THR A 76 10.10 -16.67 -18.88
C THR A 76 8.76 -15.94 -18.90
N CYS A 77 8.06 -15.86 -17.76
CA CYS A 77 6.74 -15.23 -17.69
C CYS A 77 6.74 -13.84 -17.05
N GLY A 78 7.87 -13.38 -16.51
CA GLY A 78 7.97 -12.08 -15.85
C GLY A 78 7.36 -12.01 -14.44
N GLU A 79 6.84 -13.13 -13.91
CA GLU A 79 6.30 -13.20 -12.55
C GLU A 79 7.35 -12.78 -11.51
N THR A 80 6.94 -12.02 -10.51
CA THR A 80 7.83 -11.50 -9.46
C THR A 80 7.36 -11.89 -8.07
N GLY A 81 8.28 -12.32 -7.22
CA GLY A 81 8.04 -12.51 -5.79
C GLY A 81 8.98 -11.62 -4.97
N TYR A 82 8.50 -10.95 -3.93
CA TYR A 82 9.29 -10.03 -3.12
C TYR A 82 9.89 -10.73 -1.90
N ASP A 83 11.08 -10.29 -1.46
CA ASP A 83 11.68 -10.76 -0.20
C ASP A 83 11.08 -10.07 1.03
N ASP A 84 11.22 -10.65 2.23
CA ASP A 84 10.62 -10.10 3.46
C ASP A 84 10.92 -8.60 3.67
N PRO A 85 12.16 -8.10 3.47
CA PRO A 85 12.43 -6.67 3.60
C PRO A 85 11.66 -5.80 2.59
N SER A 86 11.47 -6.27 1.35
CA SER A 86 10.72 -5.56 0.32
C SER A 86 9.21 -5.62 0.57
N SER A 87 8.70 -6.77 1.01
CA SER A 87 7.31 -6.94 1.44
C SER A 87 6.98 -6.03 2.62
N ASP A 88 7.85 -5.94 3.64
CA ASP A 88 7.70 -5.00 4.77
C ASP A 88 7.63 -3.52 4.31
N ILE A 89 8.29 -3.18 3.20
CA ILE A 89 8.23 -1.83 2.62
C ILE A 89 6.89 -1.65 1.93
N ILE A 90 6.49 -2.59 1.06
CA ILE A 90 5.19 -2.57 0.38
C ILE A 90 4.06 -2.44 1.41
N ASP A 91 4.04 -3.28 2.43
CA ASP A 91 2.99 -3.31 3.45
C ASP A 91 2.88 -1.99 4.22
N ARG A 92 4.01 -1.38 4.60
CA ARG A 92 3.99 -0.05 5.25
C ARG A 92 3.39 1.02 4.35
N TYR A 93 3.78 1.06 3.07
CA TYR A 93 3.22 2.00 2.11
C TYR A 93 1.72 1.77 1.86
N MET A 94 1.26 0.54 1.98
CA MET A 94 -0.14 0.17 1.77
C MET A 94 -1.01 0.35 3.03
N HIS A 95 -0.46 0.17 4.24
CA HIS A 95 -1.21 0.28 5.50
C HIS A 95 -1.28 1.70 6.09
N GLU A 96 -0.31 2.57 5.82
CA GLU A 96 -0.32 3.94 6.38
C GLU A 96 -1.33 4.88 5.69
N LYS A 97 -2.02 4.44 4.63
CA LYS A 97 -3.00 5.27 3.94
C LYS A 97 -4.40 5.08 4.52
N VAL A 98 -4.90 6.15 5.16
CA VAL A 98 -6.29 6.28 5.58
C VAL A 98 -7.17 6.24 4.33
N THR A 99 -7.93 5.15 4.17
CA THR A 99 -9.02 5.00 3.21
C THR A 99 -10.20 5.88 3.62
N GLY A 100 -10.06 7.20 3.48
CA GLY A 100 -11.07 8.17 3.92
C GLY A 100 -11.47 9.09 2.78
N GLY A 101 -12.47 8.68 2.00
CA GLY A 101 -13.14 9.57 1.07
C GLY A 101 -14.28 10.31 1.77
N TYR A 102 -14.46 11.59 1.48
CA TYR A 102 -15.63 12.34 1.93
C TYR A 102 -16.76 12.13 0.94
N GLU A 103 -17.84 11.50 1.39
CA GLU A 103 -19.07 11.40 0.60
C GLU A 103 -19.73 12.78 0.54
N VAL A 104 -20.00 13.24 -0.68
CA VAL A 104 -20.67 14.50 -0.96
C VAL A 104 -21.73 14.29 -2.02
N THR A 105 -22.70 15.20 -2.08
CA THR A 105 -23.74 15.19 -3.11
C THR A 105 -23.51 16.35 -4.07
N VAL A 106 -23.47 16.07 -5.36
CA VAL A 106 -23.38 17.10 -6.41
C VAL A 106 -24.65 17.95 -6.36
N SER A 107 -24.51 19.26 -6.18
CA SER A 107 -25.63 20.20 -6.10
C SER A 107 -25.48 21.32 -7.11
N THR A 108 -26.60 21.92 -7.51
CA THR A 108 -26.60 23.19 -8.25
C THR A 108 -26.12 24.29 -7.32
N LEU A 109 -25.10 25.05 -7.76
CA LEU A 109 -24.48 26.12 -7.00
C LEU A 109 -25.54 27.04 -6.36
N SER A 110 -25.55 27.11 -5.03
CA SER A 110 -26.43 28.01 -4.27
C SER A 110 -25.61 29.18 -3.74
N ALA A 111 -26.15 30.39 -3.76
CA ALA A 111 -25.53 31.57 -3.17
C ALA A 111 -25.20 31.30 -1.68
N GLY A 112 -23.91 31.41 -1.31
CA GLY A 112 -23.44 31.21 0.08
C GLY A 112 -22.60 29.95 0.34
N LYS A 113 -22.34 29.09 -0.65
CA LYS A 113 -21.41 27.95 -0.51
C LYS A 113 -20.25 28.04 -1.48
N LEU A 114 -19.05 27.67 -1.01
CA LEU A 114 -17.88 27.48 -1.86
C LEU A 114 -18.03 26.13 -2.57
N GLY A 115 -18.16 26.15 -3.91
CA GLY A 115 -18.41 24.96 -4.73
C GLY A 115 -17.38 24.79 -5.84
N LEU A 116 -17.26 23.57 -6.37
CA LEU A 116 -16.44 23.27 -7.55
C LEU A 116 -17.27 23.50 -8.83
N TYR A 117 -16.72 24.27 -9.76
CA TYR A 117 -17.32 24.49 -11.08
C TYR A 117 -16.79 23.45 -12.08
N PHE A 118 -17.70 22.73 -12.73
CA PHE A 118 -17.37 21.87 -13.86
C PHE A 118 -17.77 22.55 -15.18
N PRO A 119 -16.89 22.57 -16.19
CA PRO A 119 -17.27 23.01 -17.54
C PRO A 119 -18.45 22.18 -18.07
N LYS A 120 -19.36 22.81 -18.83
CA LYS A 120 -20.55 22.15 -19.39
C LYS A 120 -20.20 20.90 -20.21
N ASP A 121 -19.10 20.92 -20.95
CA ASP A 121 -18.67 19.78 -21.76
C ASP A 121 -18.24 18.59 -20.90
N VAL A 122 -17.62 18.83 -19.74
CA VAL A 122 -17.28 17.77 -18.78
C VAL A 122 -18.55 17.16 -18.21
N LEU A 123 -19.51 18.00 -17.80
CA LEU A 123 -20.81 17.53 -17.30
C LEU A 123 -21.53 16.67 -18.34
N ARG A 124 -21.53 17.09 -19.61
CA ARG A 124 -22.19 16.36 -20.71
C ARG A 124 -21.46 15.05 -21.04
N THR A 125 -20.14 15.09 -21.16
CA THR A 125 -19.35 13.92 -21.58
C THR A 125 -19.36 12.81 -20.53
N MET A 126 -19.40 13.19 -19.25
CA MET A 126 -19.42 12.25 -18.13
C MET A 126 -20.83 11.97 -17.57
N ASP A 127 -21.89 12.47 -18.21
CA ASP A 127 -23.30 12.38 -17.76
C ASP A 127 -23.51 12.76 -16.28
N ILE A 128 -22.85 13.84 -15.83
CA ILE A 128 -22.91 14.31 -14.44
C ILE A 128 -24.22 15.05 -14.22
N LYS A 129 -25.09 14.49 -13.38
CA LYS A 129 -26.38 15.08 -13.00
C LYS A 129 -26.35 15.67 -11.60
N ALA A 130 -27.28 16.57 -11.31
CA ALA A 130 -27.50 17.02 -9.94
C ALA A 130 -27.95 15.83 -9.06
N LYS A 131 -27.62 15.91 -7.77
CA LYS A 131 -27.93 14.91 -6.73
C LYS A 131 -27.21 13.57 -6.85
N ILE A 132 -26.28 13.40 -7.79
CA ILE A 132 -25.40 12.22 -7.76
C ILE A 132 -24.48 12.31 -6.55
N LYS A 133 -24.21 11.15 -5.96
CA LYS A 133 -23.19 11.02 -4.93
C LYS A 133 -21.81 11.09 -5.56
N ALA A 134 -20.87 11.59 -4.80
CA ALA A 134 -19.47 11.67 -5.16
C ALA A 134 -18.60 11.39 -3.94
N ILE A 135 -17.45 10.77 -4.16
CA ILE A 135 -16.44 10.56 -3.13
C ILE A 135 -15.24 11.43 -3.47
N ILE A 136 -14.91 12.35 -2.57
CA ILE A 136 -13.72 13.19 -2.68
C ILE A 136 -12.59 12.58 -1.85
N LYS A 137 -11.49 12.23 -2.49
CA LYS A 137 -10.28 11.69 -1.85
C LYS A 137 -9.13 12.71 -1.97
N PRO A 138 -8.77 13.45 -0.91
CA PRO A 138 -7.62 14.34 -0.94
C PRO A 138 -6.32 13.53 -1.03
N ILE A 139 -5.48 13.81 -2.03
CA ILE A 139 -4.16 13.17 -2.23
C ILE A 139 -3.05 13.99 -1.55
N SER A 140 -3.15 15.33 -1.61
CA SER A 140 -2.19 16.24 -1.00
C SER A 140 -2.84 17.60 -0.72
N LYS A 141 -2.09 18.54 -0.16
CA LYS A 141 -2.54 19.94 0.02
C LYS A 141 -3.04 20.62 -1.26
N LYS A 142 -2.69 20.10 -2.45
CA LYS A 142 -3.03 20.68 -3.76
C LYS A 142 -3.69 19.71 -4.74
N LYS A 143 -3.96 18.46 -4.35
CA LYS A 143 -4.47 17.42 -5.26
C LYS A 143 -5.57 16.61 -4.60
N MET A 144 -6.61 16.30 -5.34
CA MET A 144 -7.69 15.41 -4.94
C MET A 144 -8.19 14.59 -6.13
N VAL A 145 -8.74 13.41 -5.87
CA VAL A 145 -9.53 12.62 -6.83
C VAL A 145 -11.00 12.76 -6.45
N ILE A 146 -11.86 12.91 -7.45
CA ILE A 146 -13.31 12.93 -7.28
C ILE A 146 -13.88 11.77 -8.08
N GLU A 147 -14.50 10.81 -7.40
CA GLU A 147 -15.25 9.71 -8.00
C GLU A 147 -16.73 10.09 -7.98
N LEU A 148 -17.41 9.99 -9.13
CA LEU A 148 -18.81 10.38 -9.30
C LEU A 148 -19.66 9.11 -9.51
N GLY A 149 -20.82 9.03 -8.85
CA GLY A 149 -21.76 7.90 -8.98
C GLY A 149 -21.50 6.72 -8.03
N ALA A 150 -20.84 6.95 -6.90
CA ALA A 150 -20.60 5.96 -5.85
C ALA A 150 -21.79 5.80 -4.88
#